data_AF-A0A6M0BDF5-F1
#
_entry.id   AF-A0A6M0BDF5-F1
#
_cell.length_a   1.000
_cell.length_b   1.000
_cell.length_c   1.000
_cell.angle_alpha   90.00
_cell.angle_beta   90.00
_cell.angle_gamma   90.00
#
_symmetry.space_group_name_H-M   'P 1'
#
loop_
_entity.id
_entity.type
_entity.pdbx_description
1 polymer ?
#
loop_
_entity_poly.entity_id
_entity_poly.type
_entity_poly.pdbx_seq_one_letter_code
_entity_poly.pdbx_strand_id
1 'polypeptide(L)'
;VNLKQTLKADYVEAARARGIHERRIVFAHALKNAMIPVITVLGLTLAALLGGAVLTEVTFSWPGLGNRLYEAISGRDYPTVQGIMVFFATIVVIASIAIDIVNALIDPRIRY
;
A
#
# COMPACT_ATOMS: atom_id res chain seq x y z
N VAL A 1 -0.40 0.77 -14.88
CA VAL A 1 0.73 0.26 -15.68
C VAL A 1 0.96 -1.19 -15.28
N ASN A 2 0.58 -2.14 -16.13
CA ASN A 2 0.75 -3.58 -15.87
C ASN A 2 2.10 -4.07 -16.39
N LEU A 3 2.68 -5.14 -15.79
CA LEU A 3 3.96 -5.73 -16.19
C LEU A 3 4.09 -5.95 -17.72
N LYS A 4 3.00 -6.35 -18.38
CA LYS A 4 2.92 -6.52 -19.84
C LYS A 4 3.14 -5.22 -20.64
N GLN A 5 2.73 -4.09 -20.08
CA GLN A 5 2.86 -2.77 -20.70
C GLN A 5 4.26 -2.21 -20.46
N THR A 6 4.82 -2.45 -19.27
CA THR A 6 6.19 -2.14 -18.86
C THR A 6 7.22 -2.89 -19.73
N LEU A 7 6.92 -4.12 -20.15
CA LEU A 7 7.75 -4.94 -21.04
C LEU A 7 7.68 -4.51 -22.52
N LYS A 8 6.64 -3.76 -22.92
CA LYS A 8 6.45 -3.24 -24.28
C LYS A 8 6.96 -1.82 -24.46
N ALA A 9 7.51 -1.21 -23.43
CA ALA A 9 7.98 0.17 -23.49
C ALA A 9 9.33 0.24 -24.20
N ASP A 10 9.54 1.31 -24.97
CA ASP A 10 10.71 1.53 -25.84
C ASP A 10 12.07 1.39 -25.13
N TYR A 11 12.11 1.62 -23.80
CA TYR A 11 13.33 1.43 -23.01
C TYR A 11 13.72 -0.05 -22.83
N VAL A 12 12.78 -0.99 -22.91
CA VAL A 12 13.06 -2.44 -22.89
C VAL A 12 13.64 -2.88 -24.22
N GLU A 13 13.14 -2.32 -25.32
CA GLU A 13 13.63 -2.60 -26.67
C GLU A 13 15.05 -2.03 -26.87
N ALA A 14 15.31 -0.82 -26.37
CA ALA A 14 16.65 -0.23 -26.32
C ALA A 14 17.63 -1.03 -25.43
N ALA A 15 17.17 -1.56 -24.29
CA ALA A 15 17.99 -2.40 -23.42
C ALA A 15 18.32 -3.78 -24.05
N ARG A 16 17.36 -4.35 -24.80
CA ARG A 16 17.58 -5.58 -25.57
C ARG A 16 18.55 -5.36 -26.72
N ALA A 17 18.47 -4.21 -27.41
CA ALA A 17 19.42 -3.82 -28.46
C ALA A 17 20.84 -3.60 -27.93
N ARG A 18 21.00 -3.22 -26.65
CA ARG A 18 22.30 -3.12 -25.95
C ARG A 18 22.84 -4.46 -25.44
N GLY A 19 22.15 -5.59 -25.68
CA GLY A 19 22.61 -6.92 -25.27
C GLY A 19 22.43 -7.24 -23.78
N ILE A 20 21.63 -6.47 -23.05
CA ILE A 20 21.38 -6.70 -21.62
C ILE A 20 20.47 -7.93 -21.47
N HIS A 21 20.90 -8.87 -20.63
CA HIS A 21 20.19 -10.12 -20.41
C HIS A 21 18.77 -9.88 -19.89
N GLU A 22 17.78 -10.48 -20.54
CA GLU A 22 16.35 -10.19 -20.37
C GLU A 22 15.87 -10.41 -18.93
N ARG A 23 16.39 -11.42 -18.23
CA ARG A 23 16.12 -11.67 -16.81
C ARG A 23 16.49 -10.47 -15.92
N ARG A 24 17.56 -9.74 -16.26
CA ARG A 24 17.99 -8.53 -15.53
C ARG A 24 17.04 -7.36 -15.78
N ILE A 25 16.52 -7.22 -17.01
CA ILE A 25 15.55 -6.18 -17.36
C ILE A 25 14.21 -6.44 -16.66
N VAL A 26 13.75 -7.70 -16.64
CA VAL A 26 12.49 -8.06 -15.97
C VAL A 26 12.59 -7.84 -14.46
N PHE A 27 13.59 -8.40 -13.79
CA PHE A 27 13.72 -8.28 -12.33
C PHE A 27 14.08 -6.87 -11.87
N ALA A 28 14.98 -6.17 -12.57
CA ALA A 28 15.46 -4.88 -12.10
C ALA A 28 14.60 -3.69 -12.57
N HIS A 29 13.89 -3.77 -13.69
CA HIS A 29 13.17 -2.61 -14.25
C HIS A 29 11.66 -2.87 -14.38
N ALA A 30 11.25 -4.01 -14.93
CA ALA A 30 9.83 -4.26 -15.16
C ALA A 30 9.06 -4.59 -13.88
N LEU A 31 9.64 -5.42 -13.00
CA LEU A 31 9.02 -5.83 -11.73
C LEU A 31 8.92 -4.64 -10.77
N LYS A 32 10.02 -3.90 -10.59
CA LYS A 32 10.10 -2.69 -9.76
C LYS A 32 9.04 -1.64 -10.14
N ASN A 33 8.92 -1.32 -11.44
CA ASN A 33 7.93 -0.33 -11.90
C ASN A 33 6.49 -0.84 -11.87
N ALA A 34 6.27 -2.15 -12.00
CA ALA A 34 4.94 -2.75 -11.88
C ALA A 34 4.50 -2.88 -10.40
N MET A 35 5.42 -2.87 -9.44
CA MET A 35 5.11 -2.93 -8.01
C MET A 35 4.52 -1.63 -7.46
N ILE A 36 4.85 -0.46 -8.04
CA ILE A 36 4.31 0.84 -7.60
C ILE A 36 2.77 0.83 -7.49
N PRO A 37 2.00 0.50 -8.55
CA PRO A 37 0.54 0.43 -8.45
C PRO A 37 0.03 -0.71 -7.56
N VAL A 38 0.75 -1.82 -7.46
CA VAL A 38 0.37 -2.95 -6.57
C VAL A 38 0.42 -2.50 -5.12
N ILE A 39 1.47 -1.78 -4.75
CA ILE A 39 1.68 -1.30 -3.39
C ILE A 39 0.63 -0.23 -3.02
N THR A 40 0.27 0.67 -3.95
CA THR A 40 -0.84 1.62 -3.73
C THR A 40 -2.17 0.90 -3.49
N VAL A 41 -2.49 -0.14 -4.28
CA VAL A 41 -3.71 -0.93 -4.11
C VAL A 41 -3.70 -1.71 -2.79
N LEU A 42 -2.54 -2.21 -2.36
CA LEU A 42 -2.39 -2.84 -1.04
C LEU A 42 -2.70 -1.87 0.09
N GLY A 43 -2.24 -0.61 0.01
CA GLY A 43 -2.58 0.43 0.99
C GLY A 43 -4.08 0.71 1.06
N LEU A 44 -4.75 0.85 -0.09
CA LEU A 44 -6.22 0.98 -0.13
C LEU A 44 -6.93 -0.24 0.46
N THR A 45 -6.43 -1.45 0.16
CA THR A 45 -7.01 -2.69 0.65
C THR A 45 -6.85 -2.83 2.15
N LEU A 46 -5.69 -2.46 2.70
CA LEU A 46 -5.46 -2.42 4.15
C LEU A 46 -6.42 -1.44 4.84
N ALA A 47 -6.63 -0.25 4.29
CA ALA A 47 -7.61 0.69 4.82
C ALA A 47 -9.05 0.13 4.76
N ALA A 48 -9.41 -0.54 3.67
CA ALA A 48 -10.70 -1.20 3.54
C ALA A 48 -10.86 -2.36 4.54
N LEU A 49 -9.80 -3.13 4.81
CA LEU A 49 -9.79 -4.21 5.79
C LEU A 49 -9.95 -3.69 7.21
N LEU A 50 -9.35 -2.55 7.56
CA LEU A 50 -9.58 -1.91 8.87
C LEU A 50 -11.06 -1.54 9.04
N GLY A 51 -11.70 -0.99 8.00
CA GLY A 51 -13.14 -0.74 8.01
C GLY A 51 -13.98 -2.01 8.11
N GLY A 52 -13.60 -3.07 7.39
CA GLY A 52 -14.23 -4.39 7.46
C GLY A 52 -14.09 -5.04 8.84
N ALA A 53 -12.95 -4.85 9.51
CA ALA A 53 -12.69 -5.36 10.85
C ALA A 53 -13.64 -4.74 11.89
N VAL A 54 -13.97 -3.44 11.76
CA VAL A 54 -15.00 -2.81 12.61
C VAL A 54 -16.34 -3.52 12.44
N LEU A 55 -16.75 -3.80 11.20
CA LEU A 55 -18.03 -4.44 10.92
C LEU A 55 -18.10 -5.88 11.48
N THR A 56 -17.02 -6.65 11.32
CA THR A 56 -16.97 -8.03 11.84
C THR A 56 -16.87 -8.04 13.36
N GLU A 57 -16.09 -7.15 13.98
CA GLU A 57 -15.98 -7.07 15.44
C GLU A 57 -17.32 -6.71 16.10
N VAL A 58 -18.04 -5.73 15.54
CA VAL A 58 -19.36 -5.32 16.06
C VAL A 58 -20.39 -6.44 15.85
N THR A 59 -20.43 -7.06 14.66
CA THR A 59 -21.41 -8.11 14.35
C THR A 59 -21.21 -9.37 15.19
N PHE A 60 -19.96 -9.79 15.40
CA PHE A 60 -19.63 -10.99 16.18
C PHE A 60 -19.37 -10.69 17.65
N SER A 61 -19.57 -9.45 18.12
CA SER A 61 -19.28 -9.01 19.50
C SER A 61 -17.86 -9.36 19.95
N TRP A 62 -16.90 -9.34 19.03
CA TRP A 62 -15.51 -9.62 19.34
C TRP A 62 -14.90 -8.41 20.08
N PRO A 63 -14.16 -8.62 21.19
CA PRO A 63 -13.56 -7.52 21.92
C PRO A 63 -12.34 -6.97 21.17
N GLY A 64 -12.56 -5.90 20.39
CA GLY A 64 -11.52 -5.21 19.62
C GLY A 64 -11.71 -3.69 19.57
N LEU A 65 -10.80 -3.01 18.86
CA LEU A 65 -10.78 -1.54 18.74
C LEU A 65 -11.97 -1.02 17.91
N GLY A 66 -12.44 -1.80 16.94
CA GLY A 66 -13.62 -1.45 16.14
C GLY A 66 -14.91 -1.53 16.93
N ASN A 67 -15.05 -2.54 17.79
CA ASN A 67 -16.18 -2.62 18.71
C ASN A 67 -16.18 -1.44 19.72
N ARG A 68 -15.00 -1.09 20.27
CA ARG A 68 -14.84 0.09 21.14
C ARG A 68 -15.16 1.40 20.44
N LEU A 69 -14.80 1.53 19.16
CA LEU A 69 -15.15 2.68 18.34
C LEU A 69 -16.67 2.81 18.20
N TYR A 70 -17.37 1.69 17.96
CA TYR A 70 -18.83 1.68 17.85
C TYR A 70 -19.53 2.07 19.16
N GLU A 71 -19.08 1.51 20.29
CA GLU A 71 -19.57 1.90 21.62
C GLU A 71 -19.36 3.39 21.90
N ALA A 72 -18.18 3.93 21.59
CA ALA A 72 -17.86 5.34 21.77
C ALA A 72 -18.71 6.27 20.88
N ILE A 73 -19.00 5.86 19.63
CA ILE A 73 -19.90 6.59 18.73
C ILE A 73 -21.32 6.62 19.31
N SER A 74 -21.82 5.47 19.79
CA SER A 74 -23.15 5.35 20.39
C SER A 74 -23.28 6.19 21.68
N GLY A 75 -22.23 6.16 22.51
CA GLY A 75 -22.11 6.96 23.74
C GLY A 75 -21.80 8.44 23.53
N ARG A 76 -21.65 8.90 22.27
CA ARG A 76 -21.23 10.27 21.90
C ARG A 76 -19.91 10.70 22.56
N ASP A 77 -19.04 9.76 22.84
CA ASP A 77 -17.70 10.01 23.37
C ASP A 77 -16.76 10.38 22.21
N TYR A 78 -16.86 11.63 21.76
CA TYR A 78 -16.04 12.17 20.68
C TYR A 78 -14.53 12.08 20.95
N PRO A 79 -14.02 12.34 22.18
CA PRO A 79 -12.60 12.13 22.50
C PRO A 79 -12.10 10.73 22.21
N THR A 80 -12.83 9.69 22.63
CA THR A 80 -12.44 8.30 22.41
C THR A 80 -12.48 7.94 20.91
N VAL A 81 -13.52 8.39 20.19
CA VAL A 81 -13.62 8.22 18.74
C VAL A 81 -12.42 8.85 18.01
N GLN A 82 -12.06 10.09 18.35
CA GLN A 82 -10.92 10.77 17.75
C GLN A 82 -9.60 10.06 18.07
N GLY A 83 -9.40 9.58 19.30
CA GLY A 83 -8.21 8.85 19.68
C GLY A 83 -8.00 7.57 18.85
N ILE A 84 -9.07 6.78 18.68
CA ILE A 84 -9.04 5.56 17.87
C ILE A 84 -8.80 5.90 16.39
N MET A 85 -9.44 6.96 15.86
CA MET A 85 -9.22 7.40 14.48
C MET A 85 -7.77 7.85 14.22
N VAL A 86 -7.17 8.61 15.15
CA VAL A 86 -5.76 9.03 15.04
C VAL A 86 -4.84 7.82 15.08
N PHE A 87 -5.13 6.82 15.93
CA PHE A 87 -4.35 5.58 15.98
C PHE A 87 -4.39 4.83 14.64
N PHE A 88 -5.57 4.63 14.04
CA PHE A 88 -5.68 4.02 12.71
C PHE A 88 -4.99 4.84 11.62
N ALA A 89 -5.17 6.16 11.62
CA ALA A 89 -4.51 7.05 10.67
C ALA A 89 -2.98 6.95 10.77
N THR A 90 -2.45 6.85 11.99
CA THR A 90 -1.00 6.69 12.21
C THR A 90 -0.48 5.39 11.62
N ILE A 91 -1.20 4.28 11.77
CA ILE A 91 -0.83 2.99 11.15
C ILE A 91 -0.81 3.11 9.63
N VAL A 92 -1.83 3.75 9.05
CA VAL A 92 -1.90 3.95 7.60
C VAL A 92 -0.75 4.82 7.10
N VAL A 93 -0.44 5.92 7.79
CA VAL A 93 0.69 6.79 7.45
C VAL A 93 2.02 6.05 7.53
N ILE A 94 2.25 5.25 8.57
CA ILE A 94 3.48 4.44 8.70
C ILE A 94 3.58 3.44 7.54
N ALA A 95 2.47 2.77 7.19
CA ALA A 95 2.44 1.87 6.05
C ALA A 95 2.74 2.62 4.74
N SER A 96 2.12 3.78 4.50
CA SER A 96 2.39 4.64 3.34
C SER A 96 3.85 5.08 3.26
N ILE A 97 4.46 5.49 4.37
CA ILE A 97 5.88 5.89 4.40
C ILE A 97 6.77 4.67 4.11
N ALA A 98 6.48 3.50 4.69
CA ALA A 98 7.23 2.28 4.41
C ALA A 98 7.17 1.91 2.92
N ILE A 99 5.99 2.06 2.32
CA ILE A 99 5.74 1.90 0.89
C ILE A 99 6.60 2.86 0.07
N ASP A 100 6.62 4.14 0.43
CA ASP A 100 7.39 5.17 -0.27
C ASP A 100 8.90 4.93 -0.15
N ILE A 101 9.38 4.50 1.02
CA ILE A 101 10.79 4.11 1.24
C ILE A 101 11.15 2.91 0.36
N VAL A 102 10.29 1.89 0.31
CA VAL A 102 10.50 0.72 -0.55
C VAL A 102 10.54 1.16 -2.02
N ASN A 103 9.64 2.04 -2.45
CA ASN A 103 9.64 2.62 -3.79
C ASN A 103 10.91 3.45 -4.08
N ALA A 104 11.39 4.25 -3.12
CA ALA A 104 12.60 5.07 -3.26
C ALA A 104 13.87 4.21 -3.35
N LEU A 105 13.99 3.14 -2.55
CA LEU A 105 15.06 2.14 -2.68
C LEU A 105 14.97 1.38 -4.02
N ILE A 106 13.75 1.30 -4.54
CA ILE A 106 13.46 0.62 -5.78
C ILE A 106 13.86 1.49 -6.99
N ASP A 107 13.62 2.79 -6.99
CA ASP A 107 13.88 3.61 -8.17
C ASP A 107 15.37 4.05 -8.27
N PRO A 108 16.16 3.56 -9.24
CA PRO A 108 17.55 3.97 -9.44
C PRO A 108 17.68 5.32 -10.17
N ARG A 109 16.57 6.01 -10.51
CA ARG A 109 16.60 7.32 -11.18
C ARG A 109 16.95 8.49 -10.27
N ILE A 110 16.96 8.32 -8.94
CA ILE A 110 17.38 9.35 -7.98
C ILE A 110 18.90 9.31 -7.77
N ARG A 111 19.67 9.27 -8.86
CA ARG A 111 21.13 9.41 -8.82
C ARG A 111 21.50 10.54 -9.77
N TYR A 112 21.62 11.74 -9.19
CA TYR A 112 22.31 12.88 -9.80
C TYR A 112 23.72 12.48 -10.22
#